data_AF-A0A349K334-F1
#
_entry.id   AF-A0A349K334-F1
#
_cell.length_a   1.000
_cell.length_b   1.000
_cell.length_c   1.000
_cell.angle_alpha   90.00
_cell.angle_beta   90.00
_cell.angle_gamma   90.00
#
_symmetry.space_group_name_H-M   'P 1'
#
loop_
_entity.id
_entity.type
_entity.pdbx_description
1 polymer ?
#
loop_
_entity_poly.entity_id
_entity_poly.type
_entity_poly.pdbx_seq_one_letter_code
_entity_poly.pdbx_strand_id
1 'polypeptide(L)'
;MVLKKLIRYLGFAFACILALNQIGLNLGAILGAAGVAGIAIGFAAQTSLSNIISGFFLIGERPFELGDIIEVDGISGTVDTIGLLSLTLRTFDNRSVRIPNETLVKTNVTNVTRHPIRRFNLEVGVAYDENIGHVLSVLRDVSEKNLQCLDEPESLIIFTGFGDSSLNFRL
;
A
#
# COMPACT_ATOMS: atom_id res chain seq x y z
N MET A 1 -6.86 25.02 -20.78
CA MET A 1 -8.20 25.64 -20.62
C MET A 1 -8.60 25.89 -19.16
N VAL A 2 -8.29 25.00 -18.21
CA VAL A 2 -8.65 25.15 -16.79
C VAL A 2 -7.90 26.31 -16.11
N LEU A 3 -6.59 26.44 -16.36
CA LEU A 3 -5.76 27.48 -15.74
C LEU A 3 -6.22 28.92 -16.07
N LYS A 4 -6.58 29.18 -17.34
CA LYS A 4 -7.15 30.48 -17.76
C LYS A 4 -8.48 30.79 -17.07
N LYS A 5 -9.33 29.77 -16.86
CA LYS A 5 -10.60 29.94 -16.13
C LYS A 5 -10.34 30.28 -14.66
N LEU A 6 -9.39 29.59 -14.02
CA LEU A 6 -9.01 29.83 -12.63
C LEU A 6 -8.51 31.28 -12.41
N ILE A 7 -7.57 31.72 -13.25
CA ILE A 7 -7.03 33.08 -13.19
C ILE A 7 -8.13 34.13 -13.41
N ARG A 8 -9.03 33.90 -14.37
CA ARG A 8 -10.15 34.82 -14.64
C ARG A 8 -11.11 34.92 -13.46
N TYR A 9 -11.46 33.80 -12.82
CA TYR A 9 -12.35 33.82 -11.66
C TYR A 9 -11.70 34.47 -10.44
N LEU A 10 -10.42 34.21 -10.19
CA LEU A 10 -9.66 34.88 -9.12
C LEU A 10 -9.58 36.40 -9.35
N GLY A 11 -9.26 36.81 -10.58
CA GLY A 11 -9.20 38.23 -10.94
C GLY A 11 -10.55 38.93 -10.82
N PHE A 12 -11.64 38.26 -11.24
CA PHE A 12 -12.99 38.79 -11.10
C PHE A 12 -13.41 38.92 -9.63
N ALA A 13 -13.14 37.91 -8.80
CA ALA A 13 -13.39 37.97 -7.36
C ALA A 13 -12.64 39.13 -6.69
N PHE A 14 -11.36 39.33 -7.06
CA PHE A 14 -10.55 40.43 -6.54
C PHE A 14 -11.11 41.81 -6.93
N ALA A 15 -11.52 41.97 -8.19
CA ALA A 15 -12.17 43.20 -8.67
C ALA A 15 -13.51 43.47 -7.94
N CYS A 16 -14.32 42.44 -7.70
CA CYS A 16 -15.55 42.57 -6.91
C CYS A 16 -15.29 43.03 -5.48
N ILE A 17 -14.27 42.48 -4.80
CA ILE A 17 -13.93 42.88 -3.44
C ILE A 17 -13.52 44.37 -3.40
N LEU A 18 -12.71 44.82 -4.35
CA LEU A 18 -12.31 46.24 -4.46
C LEU A 18 -13.51 47.16 -4.72
N ALA A 19 -14.44 46.75 -5.57
CA ALA A 19 -15.67 47.51 -5.85
C ALA A 19 -16.59 47.59 -4.62
N LEU A 20 -16.76 46.49 -3.88
CA LEU A 20 -17.58 46.45 -2.66
C LEU A 20 -16.99 47.36 -1.56
N ASN A 21 -15.67 47.49 -1.49
CA ASN A 21 -15.00 48.42 -0.58
C ASN A 21 -15.37 49.88 -0.86
N GLN A 22 -15.39 50.27 -2.14
CA GLN A 22 -15.70 51.64 -2.55
C GLN A 22 -17.16 52.03 -2.26
N ILE A 23 -18.06 51.06 -2.18
CA ILE A 23 -19.49 51.28 -1.85
C ILE A 23 -19.71 51.40 -0.33
N GLY A 24 -18.64 51.31 0.48
CA GLY A 24 -18.70 51.48 1.94
C GLY A 24 -19.20 50.24 2.70
N LEU A 25 -19.24 49.08 2.05
CA LEU A 25 -19.57 47.81 2.72
C LEU A 25 -18.44 47.38 3.65
N ASN A 26 -18.80 46.79 4.79
CA ASN A 26 -17.82 46.27 5.74
C ASN A 26 -17.13 45.03 5.17
N LEU A 27 -15.96 45.24 4.57
CA LEU A 27 -15.12 44.16 4.06
C LEU A 27 -14.77 43.13 5.14
N GLY A 28 -14.61 43.55 6.41
CA GLY A 28 -14.32 42.64 7.51
C GLY A 28 -15.41 41.59 7.71
N ALA A 29 -16.68 41.97 7.59
CA ALA A 29 -17.80 41.03 7.70
C ALA A 29 -17.83 40.04 6.51
N ILE A 30 -17.58 40.52 5.30
CA ILE A 30 -17.55 39.70 4.07
C ILE A 30 -16.37 38.72 4.11
N LEU A 31 -15.17 39.21 4.46
CA LEU A 31 -13.97 38.40 4.60
C LEU A 31 -14.10 37.39 5.75
N GLY A 32 -14.75 37.78 6.85
CA GLY A 32 -15.08 36.87 7.94
C GLY A 32 -15.97 35.71 7.47
N ALA A 33 -17.07 36.03 6.77
CA ALA A 33 -17.95 35.01 6.21
C ALA A 33 -17.25 34.13 5.16
N ALA A 34 -16.46 34.74 4.27
CA ALA A 34 -15.67 34.03 3.27
C ALA A 34 -14.60 33.13 3.91
N GLY A 35 -13.98 33.57 5.00
CA GLY A 35 -13.02 32.77 5.78
C GLY A 35 -13.66 31.53 6.38
N VAL A 36 -14.82 31.68 7.03
CA VAL A 36 -15.59 30.54 7.57
C VAL A 36 -16.01 29.58 6.45
N ALA A 37 -16.52 30.11 5.34
CA ALA A 37 -16.88 29.29 4.17
C ALA A 37 -15.66 28.56 3.58
N GLY A 38 -14.51 29.22 3.51
CA GLY A 38 -13.26 28.63 3.03
C GLY A 38 -12.77 27.49 3.90
N ILE A 39 -12.85 27.63 5.22
CA ILE A 39 -12.52 26.55 6.17
C ILE A 39 -13.45 25.36 5.97
N ALA A 40 -14.76 25.59 5.84
CA ALA A 40 -15.74 24.52 5.61
C ALA A 40 -15.46 23.75 4.30
N ILE A 41 -15.16 24.47 3.21
CA ILE A 41 -14.78 23.87 1.93
C ILE A 41 -13.45 23.10 2.06
N GLY A 42 -12.47 23.66 2.77
CA GLY A 42 -11.19 23.00 3.02
C GLY A 42 -11.34 21.67 3.74
N PHE A 43 -12.15 21.62 4.79
CA PHE A 43 -12.48 20.38 5.48
C PHE A 43 -13.20 19.38 4.57
N ALA A 44 -14.16 19.84 3.77
CA ALA A 44 -14.86 18.96 2.82
C ALA A 44 -13.92 18.37 1.75
N ALA A 45 -12.91 19.12 1.32
CA ALA A 45 -11.95 18.70 0.29
C ALA A 45 -10.73 17.94 0.84
N GLN A 46 -10.53 17.92 2.16
CA GLN A 46 -9.30 17.45 2.81
C GLN A 46 -8.91 16.04 2.35
N THR A 47 -9.83 15.08 2.39
CA THR A 47 -9.55 13.69 2.00
C THR A 47 -9.21 13.57 0.52
N SER A 48 -9.90 14.30 -0.36
CA SER A 48 -9.60 14.25 -1.80
C SER A 48 -8.21 14.81 -2.08
N LEU A 49 -7.86 15.93 -1.46
CA LEU A 49 -6.54 16.54 -1.63
C LEU A 49 -5.42 15.64 -1.05
N SER A 50 -5.67 15.02 0.11
CA SER A 50 -4.74 14.07 0.72
C SER A 50 -4.42 12.91 -0.23
N ASN A 51 -5.45 12.29 -0.83
CA ASN A 51 -5.28 11.21 -1.80
C ASN A 51 -4.51 11.64 -3.07
N ILE A 52 -4.68 12.87 -3.55
CA ILE A 52 -3.92 13.39 -4.69
C ILE A 52 -2.43 13.50 -4.32
N ILE A 53 -2.13 14.10 -3.18
CA ILE A 53 -0.74 14.29 -2.71
C ILE A 53 -0.08 12.94 -2.47
N SER A 54 -0.78 12.00 -1.81
CA SER A 54 -0.33 10.63 -1.64
C SER A 54 -0.09 9.92 -2.97
N GLY A 55 -0.95 10.14 -3.97
CA GLY A 55 -0.74 9.62 -5.33
C GLY A 55 0.57 10.10 -5.94
N PHE A 56 0.88 11.40 -5.84
CA PHE A 56 2.17 11.93 -6.31
C PHE A 56 3.36 11.33 -5.57
N PHE A 57 3.24 11.12 -4.25
CA PHE A 57 4.28 10.50 -3.44
C PHE A 57 4.56 9.06 -3.87
N LEU A 58 3.52 8.26 -4.08
CA LEU A 58 3.64 6.87 -4.54
C LEU A 58 4.28 6.78 -5.94
N ILE A 59 3.95 7.70 -6.84
CA ILE A 59 4.57 7.78 -8.18
C ILE A 59 6.05 8.21 -8.10
N GLY A 60 6.38 9.09 -7.16
CA GLY A 60 7.73 9.60 -6.95
C GLY A 60 8.67 8.56 -6.35
N GLU A 61 8.27 7.93 -5.23
CA GLU A 61 9.10 6.96 -4.51
C GLU A 61 9.08 5.55 -5.12
N ARG A 62 8.00 5.21 -5.83
CA ARG A 62 7.79 3.89 -6.45
C ARG A 62 8.07 2.71 -5.49
N PRO A 63 7.37 2.64 -4.34
CA PRO A 63 7.49 1.49 -3.44
C PRO A 63 7.01 0.18 -4.09
N PHE A 64 6.14 0.28 -5.10
CA PHE A 64 5.65 -0.80 -5.94
C PHE A 64 5.32 -0.27 -7.33
N GLU A 65 5.30 -1.16 -8.32
CA GLU A 65 4.99 -0.86 -9.71
C GLU A 65 3.73 -1.61 -10.20
N LEU A 66 3.25 -1.26 -11.40
CA LEU A 66 2.16 -1.99 -12.03
C LEU A 66 2.59 -3.46 -12.24
N GLY A 67 1.74 -4.40 -11.84
CA GLY A 67 2.02 -5.83 -11.90
C GLY A 67 2.67 -6.41 -10.64
N ASP A 68 3.11 -5.59 -9.69
CA ASP A 68 3.62 -6.10 -8.41
C ASP A 68 2.50 -6.75 -7.59
N ILE A 69 2.84 -7.78 -6.82
CA ILE A 69 1.96 -8.33 -5.79
C ILE A 69 2.26 -7.58 -4.50
N ILE A 70 1.26 -6.92 -3.95
CA ILE A 70 1.35 -6.23 -2.66
C ILE A 70 0.30 -6.74 -1.69
N GLU A 71 0.60 -6.59 -0.41
CA GLU A 71 -0.33 -6.83 0.69
C GLU A 71 -0.51 -5.55 1.51
N VAL A 72 -1.77 -5.16 1.71
CA VAL A 72 -2.18 -3.95 2.43
C VAL A 72 -3.42 -4.28 3.26
N ASP A 73 -3.38 -4.01 4.56
CA ASP A 73 -4.49 -4.26 5.49
C ASP A 73 -5.09 -5.69 5.40
N GLY A 74 -4.23 -6.69 5.19
CA GLY A 74 -4.61 -8.11 5.04
C GLY A 74 -5.22 -8.47 3.68
N ILE A 75 -5.20 -7.55 2.71
CA ILE A 75 -5.63 -7.78 1.34
C ILE A 75 -4.39 -7.94 0.46
N SER A 76 -4.20 -9.13 -0.09
CA SER A 76 -3.12 -9.42 -1.05
C SER A 76 -3.65 -9.44 -2.49
N GLY A 77 -2.93 -8.80 -3.40
CA GLY A 77 -3.30 -8.79 -4.81
C GLY A 77 -2.26 -8.12 -5.69
N THR A 78 -2.46 -8.24 -7.01
CA THR A 78 -1.63 -7.61 -8.03
C THR A 78 -2.06 -6.16 -8.27
N VAL A 79 -1.11 -5.24 -8.33
CA VAL A 79 -1.34 -3.84 -8.69
C VAL A 79 -1.77 -3.77 -10.15
N ASP A 80 -3.04 -3.45 -10.39
CA ASP A 80 -3.64 -3.43 -11.72
C ASP A 80 -3.61 -2.03 -12.34
N THR A 81 -3.91 -0.99 -11.54
CA THR A 81 -3.85 0.40 -12.00
C THR A 81 -3.55 1.35 -10.85
N ILE A 82 -2.71 2.36 -11.11
CA ILE A 82 -2.41 3.46 -10.18
C ILE A 82 -3.14 4.71 -10.70
N GLY A 83 -4.20 5.11 -10.01
CA GLY A 83 -4.97 6.30 -10.31
C GLY A 83 -4.57 7.50 -9.46
N LEU A 84 -5.13 8.67 -9.79
CA LEU A 84 -4.81 9.93 -9.08
C LEU A 84 -5.23 9.91 -7.60
N LEU A 85 -6.37 9.29 -7.29
CA LEU A 85 -6.95 9.26 -5.93
C LEU A 85 -6.85 7.90 -5.24
N SER A 86 -6.58 6.85 -6.01
CA SER A 86 -6.66 5.47 -5.54
C SER A 86 -5.93 4.54 -6.49
N LEU A 87 -5.40 3.44 -5.98
CA LEU A 87 -5.03 2.29 -6.80
C LEU A 87 -6.16 1.26 -6.86
N THR A 88 -6.03 0.36 -7.82
CA THR A 88 -6.83 -0.86 -7.92
C THR A 88 -5.93 -2.08 -7.82
N LEU A 89 -6.27 -2.99 -6.90
CA LEU A 89 -5.68 -4.31 -6.77
C LEU A 89 -6.60 -5.36 -7.39
N ARG A 90 -6.02 -6.31 -8.11
CA ARG A 90 -6.68 -7.56 -8.50
C ARG A 90 -6.23 -8.65 -7.54
N THR A 91 -7.15 -9.11 -6.69
CA THR A 91 -6.91 -10.24 -5.78
C THR A 91 -6.72 -11.54 -6.55
N PHE A 92 -6.18 -12.57 -5.89
CA PHE A 92 -5.99 -13.90 -6.50
C PHE A 92 -7.30 -14.58 -6.90
N ASP A 93 -8.40 -14.23 -6.24
CA ASP A 93 -9.77 -14.65 -6.60
C ASP A 93 -10.37 -13.81 -7.75
N ASN A 94 -9.55 -13.03 -8.46
CA ASN A 94 -9.93 -12.15 -9.55
C ASN A 94 -10.96 -11.06 -9.17
N ARG A 95 -11.01 -10.64 -7.90
CA ARG A 95 -11.81 -9.50 -7.44
C ARG A 95 -11.01 -8.20 -7.53
N SER A 96 -11.67 -7.11 -7.93
CA SER A 96 -11.10 -5.77 -7.97
C SER A 96 -11.33 -5.05 -6.64
N VAL A 97 -10.25 -4.62 -6.00
CA VAL A 97 -10.27 -3.88 -4.72
C VAL A 97 -9.66 -2.51 -4.94
N ARG A 98 -10.44 -1.46 -4.68
CA ARG A 98 -10.00 -0.08 -4.78
C ARG A 98 -9.51 0.42 -3.43
N ILE A 99 -8.26 0.86 -3.37
CA ILE A 99 -7.65 1.37 -2.13
C ILE A 99 -7.29 2.86 -2.34
N PRO A 100 -7.74 3.76 -1.46
CA PRO A 100 -7.34 5.17 -1.50
C PRO A 100 -5.83 5.34 -1.36
N ASN A 101 -5.25 6.27 -2.10
CA ASN A 101 -3.79 6.51 -2.07
C ASN A 101 -3.30 6.92 -0.67
N GLU A 102 -4.11 7.68 0.05
CA GLU A 102 -3.83 8.11 1.43
C GLU A 102 -3.64 6.93 2.38
N THR A 103 -4.40 5.84 2.19
CA THR A 103 -4.29 4.64 3.03
C THR A 103 -2.91 4.01 2.90
N LEU A 104 -2.44 3.81 1.66
CA LEU A 104 -1.14 3.16 1.36
C LEU A 104 0.06 3.89 1.93
N VAL A 105 -0.02 5.21 2.03
CA VAL A 105 1.06 6.03 2.56
C VAL A 105 1.05 6.02 4.10
N LYS A 106 -0.11 5.78 4.71
CA LYS A 106 -0.28 5.76 6.18
C LYS A 106 -0.09 4.38 6.80
N THR A 107 -0.34 3.32 6.04
CA THR A 107 -0.27 1.93 6.51
C THR A 107 1.01 1.26 6.03
N ASN A 108 1.34 0.13 6.65
CA ASN A 108 2.40 -0.73 6.13
C ASN A 108 1.92 -1.39 4.83
N VAL A 109 2.77 -1.35 3.81
CA VAL A 109 2.57 -2.03 2.53
C VAL A 109 3.70 -3.03 2.34
N THR A 110 3.38 -4.31 2.21
CA THR A 110 4.37 -5.35 1.94
C THR A 110 4.39 -5.62 0.44
N ASN A 111 5.49 -5.28 -0.23
CA ASN A 111 5.69 -5.66 -1.62
C ASN A 111 6.30 -7.07 -1.68
N VAL A 112 5.51 -8.00 -2.18
CA VAL A 112 5.84 -9.41 -2.23
C VAL A 112 6.76 -9.73 -3.41
N THR A 113 6.69 -8.98 -4.51
CA THR A 113 7.46 -9.24 -5.75
C THR A 113 8.66 -8.34 -5.94
N ARG A 114 8.91 -7.39 -5.04
CA ARG A 114 10.04 -6.45 -5.13
C ARG A 114 11.39 -7.14 -5.24
N HIS A 115 11.55 -8.26 -4.55
CA HIS A 115 12.76 -9.06 -4.55
C HIS A 115 12.53 -10.38 -5.31
N PRO A 116 13.50 -10.84 -6.11
CA PRO A 116 13.34 -12.02 -6.96
C PRO A 116 13.30 -13.33 -6.17
N ILE A 117 13.91 -13.35 -4.99
CA ILE A 117 14.00 -14.52 -4.12
C ILE A 117 13.12 -14.32 -2.88
N ARG A 118 12.49 -15.40 -2.43
CA ARG A 118 11.66 -15.40 -1.21
C ARG A 118 11.89 -16.67 -0.43
N ARG A 119 11.87 -16.55 0.91
CA ARG A 119 11.90 -17.70 1.80
C ARG A 119 10.52 -18.34 1.86
N PHE A 120 10.49 -19.66 1.66
CA PHE A 120 9.35 -20.51 1.95
C PHE A 120 9.66 -21.29 3.21
N ASN A 121 8.71 -21.39 4.14
CA ASN A 121 8.86 -22.19 5.35
C ASN A 121 7.92 -23.40 5.25
N LEU A 122 8.46 -24.60 5.39
CA LEU A 122 7.71 -25.85 5.42
C LEU A 122 7.78 -26.46 6.83
N GLU A 123 6.64 -26.50 7.52
CA GLU A 123 6.51 -27.17 8.81
C GLU A 123 6.19 -28.65 8.59
N VAL A 124 7.03 -29.54 9.12
CA VAL A 124 6.91 -31.00 8.99
C VAL A 124 6.84 -31.61 10.39
N GLY A 125 5.74 -32.30 10.68
CA GLY A 125 5.59 -33.11 11.88
C GLY A 125 5.77 -34.60 11.57
N VAL A 126 6.63 -35.29 12.33
CA VAL A 126 6.85 -36.74 12.21
C VAL A 126 6.56 -37.46 13.53
N ALA A 127 6.33 -38.77 13.49
CA ALA A 127 6.05 -39.56 14.69
C ALA A 127 7.26 -39.57 15.67
N TYR A 128 6.99 -39.74 16.96
CA TYR A 128 8.02 -39.75 18.01
C TYR A 128 9.01 -40.89 17.91
N ASP A 129 8.58 -42.02 17.34
CA ASP A 129 9.41 -43.21 17.19
C ASP A 129 10.39 -43.08 16.02
N GLU A 130 10.31 -42.00 15.23
CA GLU A 130 11.19 -41.75 14.09
C GLU A 130 12.58 -41.27 14.51
N ASN A 131 13.58 -41.67 13.73
CA ASN A 131 14.95 -41.24 13.95
C ASN A 131 15.16 -39.82 13.40
N ILE A 132 15.47 -38.87 14.27
CA ILE A 132 15.74 -37.46 13.92
C ILE A 132 16.82 -37.33 12.83
N GLY A 133 17.91 -38.08 12.93
CA GLY A 133 19.00 -38.05 11.95
C GLY A 133 18.54 -38.53 10.57
N HIS A 134 17.69 -39.55 10.52
CA HIS A 134 17.08 -40.02 9.27
C HIS A 134 16.18 -38.94 8.65
N VAL A 135 15.30 -38.33 9.46
CA VAL A 135 14.39 -37.25 9.02
C VAL A 135 15.18 -36.06 8.44
N LEU A 136 16.25 -35.62 9.12
CA LEU A 136 17.12 -34.55 8.63
C LEU A 136 17.76 -34.90 7.28
N SER A 137 18.22 -36.15 7.10
CA SER A 137 18.83 -36.58 5.85
C SER A 137 17.82 -36.59 4.68
N VAL A 138 16.59 -37.03 4.94
CA VAL A 138 15.51 -37.04 3.94
C VAL A 138 15.10 -35.62 3.57
N LEU A 139 14.91 -34.73 4.55
CA LEU A 139 14.55 -33.33 4.28
C LEU A 139 15.63 -32.61 3.47
N ARG A 140 16.92 -32.89 3.75
CA ARG A 140 18.04 -32.35 2.98
C ARG A 140 18.04 -32.87 1.54
N ASP A 141 17.90 -34.17 1.36
CA ASP A 141 17.87 -34.80 0.03
C ASP A 141 16.70 -34.28 -0.83
N VAL A 142 15.53 -34.06 -0.22
CA VAL A 142 14.36 -33.47 -0.89
C VAL A 142 14.62 -32.02 -1.30
N SER A 143 15.27 -31.24 -0.42
CA SER A 143 15.62 -29.85 -0.69
C SER A 143 16.63 -29.72 -1.84
N GLU A 144 17.73 -30.49 -1.79
CA GLU A 144 18.80 -30.49 -2.81
C GLU A 144 18.29 -30.96 -4.18
N LYS A 145 17.31 -31.86 -4.22
CA LYS A 145 16.71 -32.35 -5.47
C LYS A 145 15.64 -31.41 -6.05
N ASN A 146 15.19 -30.41 -5.30
CA ASN A 146 14.14 -29.50 -5.76
C ASN A 146 14.73 -28.37 -6.61
N LEU A 147 14.39 -28.36 -7.91
CA LEU A 147 14.85 -27.34 -8.87
C LEU A 147 14.42 -25.90 -8.53
N GLN A 148 13.42 -25.72 -7.65
CA GLN A 148 12.98 -24.40 -7.18
C GLN A 148 13.68 -23.95 -5.89
N CYS A 149 14.43 -24.85 -5.22
CA CYS A 149 15.28 -24.48 -4.10
C CYS A 149 16.57 -23.85 -4.64
N LEU A 150 17.04 -22.81 -3.98
CA LEU A 150 18.30 -22.15 -4.34
C LEU A 150 19.45 -22.85 -3.62
N ASP A 151 20.59 -22.96 -4.30
CA ASP A 151 21.84 -23.41 -3.68
C ASP A 151 22.40 -22.32 -2.74
N GLU A 152 22.23 -21.05 -3.12
CA GLU A 152 22.59 -19.89 -2.31
C GLU A 152 21.44 -18.86 -2.30
N PRO A 153 20.86 -18.53 -1.13
CA PRO A 153 21.16 -19.08 0.19
C PRO A 153 20.70 -20.55 0.33
N GLU A 154 21.49 -21.36 1.03
CA GLU A 154 21.20 -22.77 1.29
C GLU A 154 19.92 -22.93 2.12
N SER A 155 19.16 -24.01 1.88
CA SER A 155 18.03 -24.39 2.71
C SER A 155 18.45 -24.70 4.15
N LEU A 156 17.67 -24.24 5.12
CA LEU A 156 17.95 -24.44 6.54
C LEU A 156 16.93 -25.39 7.16
N ILE A 157 17.41 -26.54 7.64
CA ILE A 157 16.57 -27.49 8.36
C ILE A 157 16.79 -27.33 9.86
N ILE A 158 15.71 -27.03 10.57
CA ILE A 158 15.74 -26.76 12.00
C ILE A 158 14.76 -27.71 12.69
N PHE A 159 15.23 -28.47 13.67
CA PHE A 159 14.35 -29.14 14.62
C PHE A 159 13.74 -28.09 15.54
N THR A 160 12.43 -27.88 15.45
CA THR A 160 11.73 -26.83 16.20
C THR A 160 11.29 -27.28 17.58
N GLY A 161 11.14 -28.60 17.79
CA GLY A 161 10.91 -29.17 19.11
C GLY A 161 9.92 -30.34 19.12
N PHE A 162 9.44 -30.68 20.31
CA PHE A 162 8.44 -31.70 20.55
C PHE A 162 7.05 -31.05 20.63
N GLY A 163 6.13 -31.43 19.75
CA GLY A 163 4.73 -30.98 19.73
C GLY A 163 3.82 -31.82 20.63
N ASP A 164 2.51 -31.77 20.41
CA ASP A 164 1.56 -32.58 21.20
C ASP A 164 1.52 -34.04 20.75
N SER A 165 1.84 -34.32 19.48
CA SER A 165 1.80 -35.66 18.89
C SER A 165 2.84 -35.86 17.77
N SER A 166 3.82 -34.97 17.66
CA SER A 166 4.86 -35.04 16.63
C SER A 166 6.19 -34.43 17.07
N LEU A 167 7.28 -34.91 16.48
CA LEU A 167 8.55 -34.20 16.39
C LEU A 167 8.43 -33.17 15.26
N ASN A 168 8.64 -31.89 15.57
CA ASN A 168 8.44 -30.80 14.63
C ASN A 168 9.77 -30.34 14.04
N PHE A 169 9.76 -30.17 12.72
CA PHE A 169 10.86 -29.68 11.92
C PHE A 169 10.38 -28.53 11.03
N ARG A 170 11.26 -27.58 10.77
CA ARG A 170 11.06 -26.51 9.79
C ARG A 170 12.15 -26.61 8.74
N LEU A 171 11.74 -26.75 7.48
CA LEU A 171 12.58 -26.63 6.30
C LEU A 171 12.35 -25.26 5.63
#